data_AF-A0A2V2EJK7-F1
#
_entry.id   AF-A0A2V2EJK7-F1
#
_cell.length_a   1.000
_cell.length_b   1.000
_cell.length_c   1.000
_cell.angle_alpha   90.00
_cell.angle_beta   90.00
_cell.angle_gamma   90.00
#
_symmetry.space_group_name_H-M   'P 1'
#
loop_
_entity.id
_entity.type
_entity.pdbx_description
1 polymer ?
#
loop_
_entity_poly.entity_id
_entity_poly.type
_entity_poly.pdbx_seq_one_letter_code
_entity_poly.pdbx_strand_id
1 'polypeptide(L)' 'MQKLYDSNMQLIGYTSTGVTGKITVYDSDYQMLGYYNPKSDKTYDKDRRLVGKGNLITNFLVNGAGSV' A
#
# COMPACT_ATOMS: atom_id res chain seq x y z
N MET A 1 0.69 10.38 -7.78
CA MET A 1 0.47 8.92 -7.58
C MET A 1 1.34 8.16 -8.56
N GLN A 2 1.80 6.98 -8.19
CA GLN A 2 2.56 6.06 -9.03
C GLN A 2 1.77 4.76 -9.19
N LYS A 3 1.75 4.21 -10.41
CA LYS A 3 1.12 2.91 -10.70
C LYS A 3 2.07 1.77 -10.34
N LEU A 4 1.51 0.67 -9.86
CA LEU A 4 2.24 -0.56 -9.55
C LEU A 4 1.77 -1.67 -10.48
N TYR A 5 2.71 -2.37 -11.07
CA TYR A 5 2.45 -3.47 -11.99
C TYR A 5 3.10 -4.73 -11.47
N ASP A 6 2.47 -5.88 -11.72
CA ASP A 6 3.11 -7.17 -11.56
C ASP A 6 4.07 -7.49 -12.73
N SER A 7 4.67 -8.67 -12.71
CA SER A 7 5.60 -9.12 -13.75
C SER A 7 4.95 -9.29 -15.14
N ASN A 8 3.63 -9.43 -15.20
CA ASN A 8 2.86 -9.58 -16.44
C ASN A 8 2.33 -8.23 -16.95
N MET A 9 2.77 -7.11 -16.36
CA MET A 9 2.26 -5.76 -16.62
C MET A 9 0.77 -5.58 -16.28
N GLN A 10 0.21 -6.41 -15.40
CA GLN A 10 -1.13 -6.17 -14.85
C GLN A 10 -1.05 -5.13 -13.74
N LEU A 11 -1.97 -4.15 -13.78
CA LEU A 11 -2.06 -3.13 -12.74
C LEU A 11 -2.55 -3.78 -11.44
N ILE A 12 -1.74 -3.71 -10.38
CA ILE A 12 -2.06 -4.28 -9.06
C ILE A 12 -2.34 -3.22 -7.99
N GLY A 13 -2.16 -1.94 -8.33
CA GLY A 13 -2.52 -0.85 -7.45
C GLY A 13 -1.71 0.41 -7.66
N TYR A 14 -1.73 1.26 -6.64
CA TYR A 14 -1.12 2.59 -6.68
C TYR A 14 -0.43 2.93 -5.37
N THR A 15 0.62 3.74 -5.45
CA THR A 15 1.13 4.48 -4.30
C THR A 15 0.89 5.98 -4.45
N SER A 16 0.69 6.64 -3.32
CA SER A 16 0.66 8.10 -3.22
C SER A 16 1.56 8.55 -2.06
N THR A 17 2.51 9.43 -2.37
CA THR A 17 3.39 10.03 -1.37
C THR A 17 2.89 11.43 -1.03
N GLY A 18 2.50 11.65 0.22
CA GLY A 18 2.11 12.96 0.72
C GLY A 18 3.31 13.87 1.00
N VAL A 19 3.02 15.15 1.25
CA VAL A 19 4.03 16.18 1.56
C VAL A 19 4.92 15.87 2.77
N THR A 20 4.47 14.98 3.67
CA THR A 20 5.21 14.55 4.86
C THR A 20 6.04 13.27 4.63
N GLY A 21 6.09 12.77 3.39
CA GLY A 21 6.70 11.49 3.06
C GLY A 21 5.84 10.27 3.42
N LYS A 22 4.65 10.47 4.01
CA LYS A 22 3.70 9.37 4.24
C LYS A 22 3.35 8.72 2.90
N ILE A 23 3.52 7.41 2.81
CA ILE A 23 3.22 6.62 1.61
C ILE A 23 1.92 5.86 1.86
N THR A 24 0.89 6.13 1.06
CA THR A 24 -0.37 5.39 1.09
C THR A 24 -0.38 4.43 -0.10
N VAL A 25 -0.88 3.21 0.11
CA VAL A 25 -1.09 2.21 -0.93
C VAL A 25 -2.58 1.97 -1.16
N TYR A 26 -2.94 1.79 -2.42
CA TYR A 26 -4.30 1.53 -2.89
C TYR A 26 -4.30 0.29 -3.79
N ASP A 27 -5.41 -0.45 -3.83
CA ASP A 27 -5.65 -1.48 -4.85
C ASP A 27 -5.95 -0.87 -6.23
N SER A 28 -6.20 -1.73 -7.22
CA SER A 28 -6.53 -1.32 -8.60
C SER A 28 -7.82 -0.52 -8.71
N ASP A 29 -8.73 -0.64 -7.74
CA ASP A 29 -10.03 0.07 -7.67
C ASP A 29 -9.94 1.35 -6.81
N TYR A 30 -8.72 1.81 -6.53
CA TYR A 30 -8.43 2.97 -5.68
C TYR A 30 -8.92 2.86 -4.23
N GLN A 31 -9.17 1.65 -3.71
CA GLN A 31 -9.44 1.46 -2.29
C GLN A 31 -8.13 1.48 -1.51
N MET A 32 -8.11 2.25 -0.43
CA MET A 32 -6.95 2.34 0.44
C MET A 32 -6.74 1.02 1.18
N LEU A 33 -5.54 0.45 1.07
CA LEU A 33 -5.17 -0.79 1.76
C LEU A 33 -4.35 -0.54 3.03
N GLY A 34 -3.59 0.56 3.07
CA GLY A 34 -2.76 0.91 4.21
C GLY A 34 -1.83 2.08 3.94
N TYR A 35 -0.97 2.38 4.91
CA TYR A 35 0.04 3.43 4.78
C TYR A 35 1.28 3.20 5.63
N TYR A 36 2.41 3.69 5.14
CA TYR A 36 3.67 3.81 5.88
C TYR A 36 3.88 5.25 6.33
N ASN A 37 4.19 5.44 7.62
CA ASN A 37 4.56 6.71 8.22
C ASN A 37 6.08 6.74 8.49
N PRO A 38 6.87 7.50 7.71
CA PRO A 38 8.33 7.55 7.87
C PRO A 38 8.77 8.22 9.17
N LYS A 39 7.97 9.13 9.75
CA LYS A 39 8.34 9.80 11.01
C LYS A 39 8.43 8.83 12.19
N SER A 40 7.60 7.79 12.18
CA SER A 40 7.57 6.79 13.23
C SER A 40 8.17 5.44 12.82
N ASP A 41 8.60 5.33 11.56
CA ASP A 41 9.02 4.08 10.93
C ASP A 41 8.01 2.94 11.14
N LYS A 42 6.72 3.20 10.84
CA LYS A 42 5.61 2.26 11.09
C LYS A 42 4.67 2.15 9.91
N THR A 43 4.22 0.94 9.63
CA THR A 43 3.17 0.64 8.64
C THR A 43 1.86 0.28 9.34
N TYR A 44 0.76 0.81 8.82
CA TYR A 44 -0.59 0.60 9.31
C TYR A 44 -1.50 0.09 8.20
N ASP A 45 -2.47 -0.74 8.54
CA ASP A 45 -3.54 -1.15 7.63
C ASP A 45 -4.56 -0.02 7.40
N LYS A 46 -5.54 -0.26 6.51
CA LYS A 46 -6.64 0.68 6.22
C LYS A 46 -7.48 1.05 7.45
N ASP A 47 -7.53 0.18 8.46
CA ASP A 47 -8.27 0.37 9.70
C ASP A 47 -7.39 1.01 10.80
N ARG A 48 -6.19 1.48 10.44
CA ARG A 48 -5.20 2.12 11.32
C ARG A 48 -4.60 1.19 12.38
N ARG A 49 -4.67 -0.12 12.19
CA ARG A 49 -3.97 -1.10 13.04
C ARG A 49 -2.51 -1.17 12.64
N LEU A 50 -1.63 -1.24 13.63
CA LEU A 50 -0.19 -1.38 13.40
C LEU A 50 0.11 -2.75 12.78
N VAL A 51 0.72 -2.76 11.60
CA VAL A 51 1.22 -3.98 10.94
C VAL A 51 2.64 -4.27 11.38
N GLY A 52 3.48 -3.24 11.51
CA GLY A 52 4.88 -3.42 11.93
C GLY A 52 5.73 -2.17 11.77
N LYS A 53 7.03 -2.31 12.07
CA LYS A 53 8.05 -1.31 11.77
C LYS A 53 8.60 -1.47 10.35
N GLY A 54 9.13 -0.40 9.76
CA GLY A 54 9.60 -0.40 8.38
C GLY A 54 8.50 -0.11 7.36
N ASN A 55 8.91 0.08 6.11
CA ASN A 55 8.02 0.23 4.98
C ASN A 55 7.55 -1.14 4.48
N LEU A 56 6.35 -1.55 4.90
CA LEU A 56 5.76 -2.87 4.60
C LEU A 56 4.56 -2.77 3.65
N ILE A 57 4.40 -1.64 2.93
CA ILE A 57 3.19 -1.37 2.13
C ILE A 57 2.98 -2.35 0.98
N THR A 58 4.04 -2.99 0.48
CA THR A 58 3.93 -4.00 -0.59
C THR A 58 3.23 -5.27 -0.12
N ASN A 59 3.19 -5.54 1.18
CA ASN A 59 2.47 -6.69 1.74
C ASN A 59 0.96 -6.61 1.51
N PHE A 60 0.43 -5.42 1.25
CA PHE A 60 -1.00 -5.22 0.97
C PHE A 60 -1.38 -5.57 -0.47
N LEU A 61 -0.44 -5.64 -1.41
CA LEU A 61 -0.70 -5.80 -2.84
C LEU A 61 -0.94 -7.25 -3.28
N VAL A 62 -0.84 -8.21 -2.34
CA VAL A 62 -0.90 -9.65 -2.63
C VAL A 62 -2.34 -10.21 -2.60
N ASN A 63 -3.33 -9.42 -2.19
CA ASN A 63 -4.71 -9.90 -1.98
C ASN A 63 -5.74 -9.43 -3.03
N GLY A 64 -5.30 -8.92 -4.18
CA GLY A 64 -6.18 -8.45 -5.26
C GLY A 64 -6.63 -9.50 -6.29
N ALA A 65 -6.10 -10.73 -6.23
CA ALA A 65 -6.54 -11.83 -7.08
C ALA A 65 -7.36 -12.81 -6.22
N GLY A 66 -8.63 -12.97 -6.57
CA GLY A 66 -9.65 -13.65 -5.78
C GLY A 66 -9.21 -14.99 -5.20
N SER A 67 -9.34 -15.10 -3.88
CA SER A 67 -9.62 -16.37 -3.22
C SER A 67 -11.14 -16.53 -3.13
N VAL A 68 -11.74 -17.16 -4.13
CA VAL A 68 -12.97 -17.98 -4.05
C VAL A 68 -12.94 -19.03 -5.16
#